data_AF-A0A086J7D7-F1
#
_entry.id   AF-A0A086J7D7-F1
#
_cell.length_a   1.000
_cell.length_b   1.000
_cell.length_c   1.000
_cell.angle_alpha   90.00
_cell.angle_beta   90.00
_cell.angle_gamma   90.00
#
_symmetry.space_group_name_H-M   'P 1'
#
loop_
_entity.id
_entity.type
_entity.pdbx_description
1 polymer ?
#
loop_
_entity_poly.entity_id
_entity_poly.type
_entity_poly.pdbx_seq_one_letter_code
_entity_poly.pdbx_strand_id
1 'polypeptide(L)'
;MDFFCGEKGVWQLPDILDPAVTRPGRLDQLLYIPLPDFKSRVNIFKAALRKSPLAPDVDIEDMARRLEGFSGADITEICQRAAKNAVRESIQAEVARGRPLAEGEKDPVPFISKKHFDEAFKGARRSVPEDMVKVYTQFNSMMKRRRVAQETTETAKETTETAKETTETAKETTETAKETK
;
A
#
# COMPACT_ATOMS: atom_id res chain seq x y z
N MET A 1 -10.48 3.65 28.38
CA MET A 1 -9.87 4.18 27.15
C MET A 1 -9.30 2.99 26.39
N ASP A 2 -10.03 2.59 25.36
CA ASP A 2 -9.90 1.32 24.67
C ASP A 2 -8.62 1.23 23.83
N PHE A 3 -7.71 0.36 24.23
CA PHE A 3 -6.66 -0.16 23.37
C PHE A 3 -7.29 -1.23 22.47
N PHE A 4 -7.85 -0.81 21.33
CA PHE A 4 -8.20 -1.74 20.26
C PHE A 4 -6.91 -2.22 19.60
N CYS A 5 -6.32 -3.29 20.14
CA CYS A 5 -5.27 -4.05 19.46
C CYS A 5 -5.94 -4.84 18.32
N GLY A 6 -6.12 -4.19 17.17
CA GLY A 6 -6.48 -4.89 15.96
C GLY A 6 -5.29 -5.74 15.51
N GLU A 7 -5.43 -7.07 15.59
CA GLU A 7 -4.47 -8.06 15.10
C GLU A 7 -4.39 -8.02 13.56
N LYS A 8 -3.82 -6.96 13.00
CA LYS A 8 -3.58 -6.84 11.56
C LYS A 8 -2.22 -7.47 11.24
N GLY A 9 -2.24 -8.74 10.85
CA GLY A 9 -1.06 -9.42 10.30
C GLY A 9 -0.72 -8.89 8.90
N VAL A 10 0.57 -8.63 8.64
CA VAL A 10 1.09 -8.28 7.31
C VAL A 10 1.83 -9.48 6.75
N TRP A 11 1.35 -10.01 5.63
CA TRP A 11 1.94 -11.19 4.99
C TRP A 11 2.66 -10.76 3.73
N GLN A 12 3.97 -11.01 3.69
CA GLN A 12 4.76 -10.74 2.48
C GLN A 12 4.68 -11.89 1.49
N LEU A 13 4.50 -13.15 1.90
CA LEU A 13 4.53 -14.27 0.95
C LEU A 13 3.12 -14.88 0.81
N PRO A 14 2.40 -14.61 -0.30
CA PRO A 14 1.02 -15.07 -0.47
C PRO A 14 0.92 -16.58 -0.64
N ASP A 15 1.97 -17.23 -1.13
CA ASP A 15 1.96 -18.65 -1.47
C ASP A 15 2.07 -19.59 -0.25
N ILE A 16 2.51 -19.08 0.91
CA ILE A 16 2.65 -19.86 2.14
C ILE A 16 1.39 -19.78 3.03
N LEU A 17 0.40 -18.97 2.66
CA LEU A 17 -0.79 -18.83 3.47
C LEU A 17 -1.63 -20.11 3.45
N ASP A 18 -1.76 -20.76 4.63
CA ASP A 18 -2.57 -21.97 4.78
C ASP A 18 -4.04 -21.67 4.39
N PRO A 19 -4.65 -22.44 3.48
CA PRO A 19 -6.07 -22.29 3.14
C PRO A 19 -6.99 -22.25 4.37
N ALA A 20 -6.62 -22.92 5.47
CA ALA A 20 -7.38 -22.93 6.72
C ALA A 20 -7.53 -21.54 7.36
N VAL A 21 -6.56 -20.62 7.18
CA VAL A 21 -6.63 -19.28 7.78
C VAL A 21 -7.62 -18.37 7.06
N THR A 22 -7.94 -18.67 5.79
CA THR A 22 -8.88 -17.90 4.96
C THR A 22 -10.35 -18.33 5.09
N ARG A 23 -10.64 -19.27 6.01
CA ARG A 23 -12.03 -19.67 6.30
C ARG A 23 -12.78 -18.52 7.00
N PRO A 24 -14.06 -18.29 6.68
CA PRO A 24 -14.88 -17.28 7.37
C PRO A 24 -14.78 -17.40 8.91
N GLY A 25 -14.52 -16.29 9.60
CA GLY A 25 -14.35 -16.22 11.06
C GLY A 25 -12.89 -16.17 11.57
N ARG A 26 -11.91 -15.99 10.67
CA ARG A 26 -10.47 -15.80 11.01
C ARG A 26 -9.91 -14.58 10.26
N LEU A 27 -9.21 -14.80 9.15
CA LEU A 27 -8.79 -13.71 8.26
C LEU A 27 -9.92 -13.40 7.28
N ASP A 28 -10.85 -12.56 7.73
CA ASP A 28 -12.06 -12.24 6.96
C ASP A 28 -11.79 -11.41 5.70
N GLN A 29 -10.72 -10.59 5.69
CA GLN A 29 -10.41 -9.71 4.56
C GLN A 29 -8.93 -9.72 4.19
N LEU A 30 -8.65 -10.25 3.00
CA LEU A 30 -7.37 -10.05 2.32
C LEU A 30 -7.42 -8.76 1.49
N LEU A 31 -6.53 -7.81 1.79
CA LEU A 31 -6.36 -6.55 1.05
C LEU A 31 -5.00 -6.55 0.34
N TYR A 32 -5.03 -6.39 -0.99
CA TYR A 32 -3.81 -6.20 -1.78
C TYR A 32 -3.43 -4.72 -1.86
N ILE A 33 -2.19 -4.40 -1.48
CA ILE A 33 -1.62 -3.04 -1.57
C ILE A 33 -0.58 -3.04 -2.70
N PRO A 34 -0.86 -2.36 -3.83
CA PRO A 34 0.10 -2.28 -4.93
C PRO A 34 1.25 -1.30 -4.63
N LEU A 35 2.26 -1.32 -5.49
CA LEU A 35 3.30 -0.28 -5.51
C LEU A 35 2.69 1.11 -5.78
N PRO A 36 3.31 2.19 -5.29
CA PRO A 36 2.77 3.53 -5.43
C PRO A 36 2.84 4.03 -6.88
N ASP A 37 1.70 4.48 -7.40
CA ASP A 37 1.59 5.21 -8.66
C ASP A 37 2.26 6.60 -8.58
N PHE A 38 2.46 7.28 -9.71
CA PHE A 38 3.10 8.59 -9.80
C PHE A 38 2.51 9.61 -8.82
N LYS A 39 1.17 9.75 -8.77
CA LYS A 39 0.50 10.67 -7.83
C LYS A 39 0.76 10.28 -6.38
N SER A 40 0.77 8.98 -6.09
CA SER A 40 1.08 8.46 -4.76
C SER A 40 2.54 8.71 -4.38
N ARG A 41 3.49 8.60 -5.32
CA ARG A 41 4.91 8.93 -5.08
C ARG A 41 5.10 10.41 -4.76
N VAL A 42 4.45 11.31 -5.50
CA VAL A 42 4.45 12.75 -5.19
C VAL A 42 3.89 13.00 -3.78
N ASN A 43 2.81 12.31 -3.40
CA ASN A 43 2.25 12.44 -2.06
C ASN A 43 3.19 11.89 -0.97
N ILE A 44 3.89 10.79 -1.22
CA ILE A 44 4.91 10.24 -0.31
C ILE A 44 6.04 11.25 -0.12
N PHE A 45 6.54 11.85 -1.20
CA PHE A 45 7.55 12.92 -1.11
C PHE A 45 7.05 14.11 -0.31
N LYS A 46 5.83 14.59 -0.57
CA LYS A 46 5.22 15.70 0.18
C LYS A 46 5.06 15.35 1.67
N ALA A 47 4.67 14.13 1.99
CA ALA A 47 4.54 13.67 3.37
C ALA A 47 5.90 13.56 4.08
N ALA A 48 6.90 13.00 3.40
CA ALA A 48 8.26 12.84 3.93
C ALA A 48 8.96 14.19 4.14
N LEU A 49 8.75 15.14 3.23
CA LEU A 49 9.41 16.45 3.22
C LEU A 49 8.59 17.54 3.92
N ARG A 50 7.42 17.22 4.49
CA ARG A 50 6.52 18.19 5.14
C ARG A 50 7.20 19.01 6.26
N LYS A 51 8.19 18.42 6.94
CA LYS A 51 8.93 19.04 8.05
C LYS A 51 10.35 19.47 7.66
N SER A 52 10.73 19.32 6.40
CA SER A 52 12.10 19.55 5.94
C SER A 52 12.19 20.83 5.11
N PRO A 53 13.21 21.68 5.33
CA PRO A 53 13.42 22.87 4.51
C PRO A 53 13.98 22.47 3.14
N LEU A 54 13.21 22.73 2.09
CA LEU A 54 13.60 22.46 0.69
C LEU A 54 14.09 23.72 -0.01
N ALA A 55 15.13 23.59 -0.82
CA ALA A 55 15.54 24.65 -1.73
C ALA A 55 14.54 24.79 -2.90
N PRO A 56 14.39 26.00 -3.48
CA PRO A 56 13.51 26.22 -4.64
C PRO A 56 13.97 25.44 -5.89
N ASP A 57 15.21 24.98 -5.92
CA ASP A 57 15.78 24.20 -7.02
C ASP A 57 15.29 22.73 -7.08
N VAL A 58 14.50 22.29 -6.10
CA VAL A 58 14.04 20.90 -5.97
C VAL A 58 12.63 20.74 -6.50
N ASP A 59 12.49 20.09 -7.66
CA ASP A 59 11.20 19.67 -8.20
C ASP A 59 10.84 18.25 -7.76
N ILE A 60 9.73 18.13 -7.01
CA ILE A 60 9.19 16.86 -6.50
C ILE A 60 8.63 16.00 -7.63
N GLU A 61 8.05 16.61 -8.66
CA GLU A 61 7.42 15.86 -9.75
C GLU A 61 8.47 15.15 -10.60
N ASP A 62 9.54 15.86 -10.96
CA ASP A 62 10.70 15.27 -11.66
C ASP A 62 11.34 14.12 -10.87
N MET A 63 11.50 14.27 -9.56
CA MET A 63 12.01 13.19 -8.71
C MET A 63 11.08 11.97 -8.69
N ALA A 64 9.76 12.19 -8.64
CA ALA A 64 8.78 11.12 -8.67
C ALA A 64 8.72 10.37 -10.01
N ARG A 65 9.08 11.02 -11.13
CA ARG A 65 9.21 10.36 -12.44
C ARG A 65 10.42 9.41 -12.48
N ARG A 66 11.53 9.81 -11.86
CA ARG A 66 12.78 9.02 -11.82
C ARG A 66 12.67 7.74 -10.97
N LEU A 67 11.72 7.67 -10.04
CA LEU A 67 11.56 6.59 -9.06
C LEU A 67 10.41 5.62 -9.39
N GLU A 68 10.25 5.26 -10.65
CA GLU A 68 9.28 4.24 -11.03
C GLU A 68 9.64 2.86 -10.44
N GLY A 69 8.64 2.18 -9.87
CA GLY A 69 8.81 0.87 -9.24
C GLY A 69 9.39 0.88 -7.83
N PHE A 70 9.74 2.05 -7.27
CA PHE A 70 10.22 2.16 -5.89
C PHE A 70 9.08 1.98 -4.88
N SER A 71 9.39 1.35 -3.75
CA SER A 71 8.44 1.24 -2.64
C SER A 71 8.36 2.56 -1.87
N GLY A 72 7.29 2.74 -1.09
CA GLY A 72 7.17 3.91 -0.22
C GLY A 72 8.33 4.03 0.79
N ALA A 73 8.84 2.89 1.27
CA ALA A 73 9.99 2.82 2.16
C ALA A 73 11.26 3.35 1.47
N ASP A 74 11.52 2.93 0.23
CA ASP A 74 12.71 3.37 -0.51
C ASP A 74 12.68 4.89 -0.77
N ILE A 75 11.51 5.44 -1.13
CA ILE A 75 11.35 6.89 -1.32
C ILE A 75 11.64 7.65 -0.02
N THR A 76 11.12 7.17 1.12
CA THR A 76 11.40 7.79 2.42
C THR A 76 12.88 7.69 2.80
N GLU A 77 13.54 6.58 2.46
CA GLU A 77 14.98 6.43 2.70
C GLU A 77 15.80 7.43 1.88
N ILE A 78 15.44 7.66 0.62
CA ILE A 78 16.10 8.66 -0.23
C ILE A 78 15.98 10.06 0.39
N CYS A 79 14.78 10.45 0.86
CA CYS A 79 14.58 11.72 1.57
C CYS A 79 15.45 11.82 2.83
N GLN A 80 15.52 10.76 3.63
CA GLN A 80 16.34 10.73 4.83
C GLN A 80 17.84 10.81 4.53
N ARG A 81 18.31 10.16 3.46
CA ARG A 81 19.71 10.23 3.00
C ARG A 81 20.06 11.62 2.52
N ALA A 82 19.20 12.26 1.73
CA ALA A 82 19.40 13.64 1.29
C ALA A 82 19.50 14.61 2.48
N ALA A 83 18.62 14.47 3.47
CA ALA A 83 18.68 15.27 4.70
C ALA A 83 19.99 15.03 5.48
N LYS A 84 20.44 13.78 5.61
CA LYS A 84 21.72 13.45 6.27
C LYS A 84 22.92 14.06 5.53
N ASN A 85 22.90 14.10 4.20
CA ASN A 85 23.98 14.72 3.43
C ASN A 85 24.02 16.24 3.64
N ALA A 86 22.87 16.91 3.70
CA ALA A 86 22.80 18.33 4.04
C ALA A 86 23.37 18.61 5.45
N VAL A 87 23.02 17.78 6.44
CA VAL A 87 23.57 17.89 7.80
C VAL A 87 25.08 17.66 7.83
N ARG A 88 25.58 16.66 7.09
CA ARG A 88 27.03 16.39 6.98
C ARG A 88 27.79 17.57 6.39
N GLU A 89 27.25 18.23 5.36
CA GLU A 89 27.84 19.44 4.78
C GLU A 89 27.87 20.58 5.79
N SER A 90 26.78 20.78 6.56
CA SER A 90 26.74 21.80 7.61
C SER A 90 27.84 21.57 8.66
N ILE A 91 28.00 20.32 9.14
CA ILE A 91 29.03 19.96 10.12
C ILE A 91 30.44 20.19 9.53
N GLN A 92 30.67 19.84 8.26
CA GLN A 92 31.95 20.09 7.60
C GLN A 92 32.26 21.59 7.48
N ALA A 93 31.25 22.40 7.18
CA ALA A 93 31.38 23.85 7.12
C ALA A 93 31.66 24.48 8.50
N GLU A 94 31.09 23.93 9.58
CA GLU A 94 31.40 24.32 10.96
C GLU A 94 32.85 24.00 11.33
N VAL A 95 33.30 22.77 11.05
CA VAL A 95 34.68 22.35 11.32
C VAL A 95 35.67 23.22 10.55
N ALA A 96 35.41 23.50 9.27
CA ALA A 96 36.24 24.40 8.46
C ALA A 96 36.29 25.83 9.01
N ARG A 97 35.22 26.28 9.67
CA ARG A 97 35.16 27.59 10.34
C ARG A 97 35.97 27.65 11.64
N GLY A 98 36.32 26.50 12.23
CA GLY A 98 37.12 26.40 13.45
C GLY A 98 36.44 26.94 14.72
N ARG A 99 35.17 27.32 14.65
CA ARG A 99 34.35 27.76 15.78
C ARG A 99 32.97 27.12 15.71
N PRO A 100 32.36 26.73 16.85
CA PRO A 100 30.97 26.27 16.86
C PRO A 100 30.04 27.40 16.42
N LEU A 101 28.88 27.05 15.85
CA LEU A 101 27.84 28.03 15.58
C LEU A 101 27.44 28.74 16.88
N ALA A 102 27.46 30.07 16.87
CA ALA A 102 26.95 30.83 18.01
C ALA A 102 25.43 30.68 18.11
N GLU A 103 24.88 30.73 19.33
CA GLU A 103 23.43 30.71 19.55
C GLU A 103 22.74 31.85 18.76
N GLY A 104 21.91 31.49 17.77
CA GLY A 104 21.23 32.43 16.88
C GLY A 104 21.94 32.73 15.55
N GLU A 105 23.11 32.14 15.28
CA GLU A 105 23.76 32.21 13.97
C GLU A 105 23.02 31.30 12.97
N LYS A 106 22.68 31.83 11.78
CA LYS A 106 21.96 31.06 10.75
C LYS A 106 22.81 29.88 10.28
N ASP A 107 22.18 28.70 10.21
CA ASP A 107 22.81 27.50 9.69
C ASP A 107 23.46 27.74 8.30
N PRO A 108 24.69 27.27 8.07
CA PRO A 108 25.37 27.40 6.78
C PRO A 108 24.60 26.74 5.64
N VAL A 109 23.91 25.63 5.92
CA VAL A 109 23.13 24.85 4.95
C VAL A 109 21.69 24.73 5.45
N PRO A 110 20.87 25.79 5.30
CA PRO A 110 19.52 25.79 5.84
C PRO A 110 18.51 25.01 4.97
N PHE A 111 18.88 24.66 3.72
CA PHE A 111 17.98 24.02 2.77
C PHE A 111 18.59 22.77 2.15
N ILE A 112 17.77 21.74 1.94
CA ILE A 112 18.14 20.56 1.17
C ILE A 112 18.07 20.94 -0.31
N SER A 113 19.24 20.91 -0.97
CA SER A 113 19.40 21.27 -2.38
C SER A 113 19.30 20.05 -3.29
N LYS A 114 19.17 20.28 -4.60
CA LYS A 114 19.16 19.22 -5.62
C LYS A 114 20.43 18.35 -5.57
N LYS A 115 21.58 18.93 -5.21
CA LYS A 115 22.86 18.20 -5.07
C LYS A 115 22.77 17.07 -4.05
N HIS A 116 22.12 17.32 -2.91
CA HIS A 116 21.94 16.31 -1.85
C HIS A 116 21.06 15.15 -2.29
N PHE A 117 20.01 15.45 -3.08
CA PHE A 117 19.16 14.43 -3.68
C PHE A 117 19.91 13.64 -4.75
N ASP A 118 20.70 14.28 -5.62
CA ASP A 118 21.49 13.59 -6.64
C ASP A 118 22.52 12.64 -6.03
N GLU A 119 23.12 12.98 -4.89
CA GLU A 119 23.95 12.06 -4.11
C GLU A 119 23.13 10.91 -3.50
N ALA A 120 21.94 11.20 -2.97
CA ALA A 120 21.06 10.17 -2.41
C ALA A 120 20.59 9.17 -3.49
N PHE A 121 20.32 9.64 -4.71
CA PHE A 121 19.93 8.80 -5.85
C PHE A 121 21.02 7.82 -6.27
N LYS A 122 22.32 8.18 -6.16
CA LYS A 122 23.42 7.25 -6.50
C LYS A 122 23.43 6.00 -5.61
N GLY A 123 23.01 6.13 -4.36
CA GLY A 123 22.91 5.00 -3.43
C GLY A 123 21.55 4.30 -3.45
N ALA A 124 20.58 4.79 -4.22
CA ALA A 124 19.22 4.28 -4.20
C ALA A 124 19.15 2.94 -4.95
N ARG A 125 18.68 1.89 -4.27
CA ARG A 125 18.39 0.59 -4.86
C ARG A 125 16.91 0.29 -4.68
N ARG A 126 16.29 -0.28 -5.71
CA ARG A 126 14.91 -0.76 -5.64
C ARG A 126 14.86 -1.99 -4.72
N SER A 127 14.06 -1.93 -3.66
CA SER A 127 13.94 -3.05 -2.72
C SER A 127 13.06 -4.18 -3.25
N VAL A 128 12.07 -3.85 -4.10
CA VAL A 128 11.14 -4.83 -4.67
C VAL A 128 11.54 -5.18 -6.11
N PRO A 129 12.00 -6.41 -6.40
CA PRO A 129 12.30 -6.81 -7.77
C PRO A 129 11.01 -6.95 -8.59
N GLU A 130 11.12 -6.76 -9.91
CA GLU A 130 9.96 -6.77 -10.82
C GLU A 130 9.25 -8.14 -10.86
N ASP A 131 10.00 -9.23 -10.72
CA ASP A 131 9.45 -10.58 -10.75
C ASP A 131 8.49 -10.83 -9.58
N MET A 132 8.81 -10.29 -8.41
CA MET A 132 7.93 -10.37 -7.25
C MET A 132 6.61 -9.64 -7.51
N VAL A 133 6.65 -8.44 -8.12
CA VAL A 133 5.44 -7.66 -8.46
C VAL A 133 4.49 -8.49 -9.32
N LYS A 134 5.02 -9.21 -10.31
CA LYS A 134 4.21 -10.10 -11.18
C LYS A 134 3.53 -11.20 -10.38
N VAL A 135 4.25 -11.87 -9.49
CA VAL A 135 3.67 -12.93 -8.62
C VAL A 135 2.48 -12.38 -7.82
N TYR A 136 2.61 -11.21 -7.19
CA TYR A 136 1.50 -10.63 -6.44
C TYR A 136 0.32 -10.20 -7.31
N THR A 137 0.57 -9.63 -8.49
CA THR A 137 -0.51 -9.21 -9.40
C THR A 137 -1.30 -10.42 -9.92
N GLN A 138 -0.60 -11.52 -10.22
CA GLN A 138 -1.21 -12.79 -10.60
C GLN A 138 -2.01 -13.40 -9.45
N PHE A 139 -1.43 -13.43 -8.23
CA PHE A 139 -2.11 -13.93 -7.04
C PHE A 139 -3.40 -13.15 -6.73
N ASN A 140 -3.35 -11.81 -6.78
CA ASN A 140 -4.53 -10.96 -6.58
C ASN A 140 -5.62 -11.22 -7.65
N SER A 141 -5.21 -11.47 -8.90
CA SER A 141 -6.14 -11.81 -9.98
C SER A 141 -6.80 -13.18 -9.76
N MET A 142 -6.04 -14.18 -9.32
CA MET A 142 -6.55 -15.49 -8.96
C MET A 142 -7.55 -15.41 -7.79
N MET A 143 -7.21 -14.67 -6.73
CA MET A 143 -8.05 -14.52 -5.55
C MET A 143 -9.36 -13.77 -5.84
N LYS A 144 -9.33 -12.74 -6.70
CA LYS A 144 -10.55 -12.07 -7.18
C LYS A 144 -11.47 -13.03 -7.93
N ARG A 145 -10.91 -13.88 -8.81
CA ARG A 145 -11.71 -14.89 -9.54
C ARG A 145 -12.35 -15.91 -8.59
N ARG A 146 -11.65 -16.33 -7.53
CA ARG A 146 -12.21 -17.25 -6.52
C ARG A 146 -13.39 -16.62 -5.77
N ARG A 147 -13.30 -15.34 -5.39
CA ARG A 147 -14.43 -14.63 -4.75
C ARG A 147 -15.65 -14.56 -5.67
N VAL A 148 -15.44 -14.15 -6.92
CA VAL A 148 -16.53 -14.09 -7.91
C VAL A 148 -17.13 -15.48 -8.14
N ALA A 149 -16.31 -16.53 -8.21
CA ALA A 149 -16.81 -17.89 -8.35
C ALA A 149 -17.65 -18.33 -7.12
N GLN A 150 -17.23 -18.01 -5.90
CA GLN A 150 -17.98 -18.31 -4.68
C GLN A 150 -19.33 -17.58 -4.64
N GLU A 151 -19.34 -16.28 -4.94
CA GLU A 151 -20.57 -15.49 -5.05
C GLU A 151 -21.53 -16.10 -6.09
N THR A 152 -21.05 -16.47 -7.28
CA THR A 152 -21.90 -17.09 -8.31
C THR A 152 -22.46 -18.46 -7.90
N THR A 153 -21.74 -19.24 -7.08
CA THR A 153 -22.25 -20.53 -6.58
C THR A 153 -23.27 -20.36 -5.47
N GLU A 154 -23.19 -19.28 -4.69
CA GLU A 154 -24.17 -18.95 -3.67
C GLU A 154 -25.46 -18.42 -4.31
N THR A 155 -25.36 -17.52 -5.30
CA THR A 155 -26.53 -17.04 -6.06
C THR A 155 -27.20 -18.17 -6.86
N ALA A 156 -26.43 -19.10 -7.42
CA ALA A 156 -26.97 -20.26 -8.12
C ALA A 156 -27.75 -21.20 -7.19
N LYS A 157 -27.25 -21.44 -5.97
CA LYS A 157 -27.96 -22.25 -4.95
C LYS A 157 -29.26 -21.59 -4.50
N GLU A 158 -29.23 -20.27 -4.28
CA GLU A 158 -30.41 -19.49 -3.90
C GLU A 158 -31.49 -19.54 -5.00
N THR A 159 -31.11 -19.38 -6.28
CA THR A 159 -32.06 -19.52 -7.40
C THR A 159 -32.61 -20.95 -7.59
N THR A 160 -31.87 -21.99 -7.19
CA THR A 160 -32.41 -23.37 -7.21
C THR A 160 -33.31 -23.70 -6.03
N GLU A 161 -33.17 -23.01 -4.90
CA GLU A 161 -34.04 -23.15 -3.74
C GLU A 161 -35.37 -22.40 -3.95
N THR A 162 -35.36 -21.20 -4.53
CA THR A 162 -36.59 -20.47 -4.89
C THR A 162 -37.41 -21.19 -5.98
N ALA A 163 -36.75 -21.95 -6.87
CA ALA A 163 -37.41 -22.79 -7.88
C ALA A 163 -38.03 -24.08 -7.30
N LYS A 164 -37.51 -24.60 -6.17
CA LYS A 164 -38.09 -25.74 -5.47
C LYS A 164 -39.31 -25.34 -4.64
N GLU A 165 -39.26 -24.19 -3.98
CA GLU A 165 -40.36 -23.68 -3.14
C GLU A 165 -41.60 -23.33 -3.99
N THR A 166 -41.40 -22.76 -5.19
CA THR A 166 -42.50 -22.47 -6.14
C THR A 166 -43.14 -23.70 -6.77
N THR A 167 -42.47 -24.86 -6.78
CA THR A 167 -43.08 -26.13 -7.23
C THR A 167 -43.87 -26.88 -6.16
N GLU A 168 -43.65 -26.60 -4.87
CA GLU A 168 -44.43 -27.20 -3.78
C GLU A 168 -45.76 -26.46 -3.55
N THR A 169 -45.81 -25.12 -3.72
CA THR A 169 -47.06 -24.34 -3.58
C THR A 169 -48.08 -24.61 -4.70
N ALA A 170 -47.64 -25.11 -5.86
CA ALA A 170 -48.52 -25.49 -6.97
C ALA A 170 -49.16 -26.88 -6.79
N LYS A 171 -48.67 -27.72 -5.87
CA LYS A 171 -49.21 -29.05 -5.59
C LYS A 171 -50.34 -29.02 -4.55
N GLU A 172 -50.26 -28.09 -3.60
CA GLU A 172 -51.24 -27.93 -2.51
C GLU A 172 -52.55 -27.27 -2.98
N THR A 173 -52.51 -26.50 -4.08
CA THR A 173 -53.69 -25.85 -4.67
C THR A 173 -54.55 -26.77 -5.56
N THR A 174 -54.09 -28.00 -5.86
CA THR A 174 -54.86 -28.98 -6.64
C THR A 174 -55.65 -30.01 -5.81
N GLU A 175 -55.40 -30.14 -4.51
CA GLU A 175 -56.15 -31.09 -3.65
C GLU A 175 -57.43 -30.50 -3.05
N THR A 176 -57.54 -29.18 -2.91
CA THR A 176 -58.76 -28.51 -2.40
C THR A 176 -59.92 -28.42 -3.40
N ALA A 177 -59.71 -28.79 -4.67
CA ALA A 177 -60.77 -28.80 -5.69
C ALA A 177 -61.51 -30.16 -5.81
N LYS A 178 -61.14 -31.19 -5.04
CA LYS A 178 -61.71 -32.54 -5.14
C LYS A 178 -62.76 -32.87 -4.06
N GLU A 179 -62.98 -31.97 -3.10
CA GLU A 179 -63.86 -32.21 -1.94
C GLU A 179 -65.22 -31.46 -1.99
N THR A 180 -65.55 -30.85 -3.13
CA THR A 180 -66.90 -30.32 -3.40
C THR A 180 -67.53 -31.06 -4.57
N LYS A 181 -67.94 -32.30 -4.33
CA LYS A 181 -69.01 -32.97 -5.09
C LYS A 181 -69.80 -33.90 -4.19
#